data_AF-A0A4Y9Y9D8-F1
#
_entry.id   AF-A0A4Y9Y9D8-F1
#
_cell.length_a   1.000
_cell.length_b   1.000
_cell.length_c   1.000
_cell.angle_alpha   90.00
_cell.angle_beta   90.00
_cell.angle_gamma   90.00
#
_symmetry.space_group_name_H-M   'P 1'
#
loop_
_entity.id
_entity.type
_entity.pdbx_description
1 polymer ?
#
loop_
_entity_poly.entity_id
_entity_poly.type
_entity_poly.pdbx_seq_one_letter_code
_entity_poly.pdbx_strand_id
1 'polypeptide(L)'
;MHSPVFRDMFKLPQSDTGKKSVSEFNPDNLDVVRMPDNGYQFIYFLKAIYERSFFQANKAVGFSDEIATSIIVLADKYDMQDLYREATHRLSGLPYSTTFAAFELRQACPHTTAQAAHSPRTRRVNITLEPFFLINAARRLQTRELLKMLPIAFYFATSMTAEALTDGVARKVLHKTLGEYGREVLDPEDARRCIEAKPKLVKASQDATRCFSLDTANLSPACAAKQRRSPCRVALERLSQAAAGADLANNTSPLKSREGWFDKRCTDAPMNKLCKDCQAHIKRLHKEAREKVWNDLKKLYDLEAWP
;
A
#
# COMPACT_ATOMS: atom_id res chain seq x y z
N MET A 1 -17.32 5.69 -29.55
CA MET A 1 -16.45 6.48 -28.65
C MET A 1 -16.86 6.17 -27.22
N HIS A 2 -15.93 5.71 -26.38
CA HIS A 2 -16.23 5.14 -25.06
C HIS A 2 -16.46 6.19 -23.94
N SER A 3 -16.18 7.47 -24.21
CA SER A 3 -16.44 8.59 -23.29
C SER A 3 -17.49 9.53 -23.90
N PRO A 4 -18.57 9.87 -23.16
CA PRO A 4 -19.52 10.88 -23.60
C PRO A 4 -18.90 12.27 -23.64
N VAL A 5 -17.98 12.58 -22.71
CA VAL A 5 -17.27 13.87 -22.67
C VAL A 5 -16.44 14.07 -23.95
N PHE A 6 -15.65 13.08 -24.35
CA PHE A 6 -14.92 13.19 -25.62
C PHE A 6 -15.87 13.32 -26.80
N ARG A 7 -16.96 12.54 -26.83
CA ARG A 7 -17.95 12.62 -27.92
C ARG A 7 -18.49 14.03 -28.06
N ASP A 8 -18.75 14.70 -26.94
CA ASP A 8 -19.32 16.05 -26.95
C ASP A 8 -18.24 17.09 -27.27
N MET A 9 -16.99 16.92 -26.79
CA MET A 9 -15.84 17.75 -27.19
C MET A 9 -15.58 17.74 -28.71
N PHE A 10 -15.69 16.57 -29.37
CA PHE A 10 -15.49 16.45 -30.82
C PHE A 10 -16.70 16.91 -31.65
N LYS A 11 -17.85 17.16 -31.03
CA LYS A 11 -19.04 17.74 -31.71
C LYS A 11 -19.04 19.27 -31.69
N LEU A 12 -18.31 19.88 -30.75
CA LEU A 12 -18.19 21.33 -30.71
C LEU A 12 -17.41 21.80 -31.95
N PRO A 13 -17.89 22.83 -32.67
CA PRO A 13 -17.11 23.45 -33.71
C PRO A 13 -15.77 23.86 -33.12
N GLN A 14 -14.67 23.29 -33.65
CA GLN A 14 -13.35 23.76 -33.26
C GLN A 14 -13.30 25.22 -33.70
N SER A 15 -12.96 26.12 -32.78
CA SER A 15 -12.98 27.54 -33.07
C SER A 15 -12.11 27.78 -34.29
N ASP A 16 -12.72 28.32 -35.35
CA ASP A 16 -12.10 28.67 -36.62
C ASP A 16 -11.25 29.94 -36.41
N THR A 17 -10.41 29.92 -35.36
CA THR A 17 -9.49 30.99 -34.99
C THR A 17 -8.38 31.02 -36.01
N GLY A 18 -8.73 31.51 -37.20
CA GLY A 18 -7.87 31.85 -38.33
C GLY A 18 -6.91 33.00 -38.02
N LYS A 19 -6.28 33.01 -36.84
CA LYS A 19 -5.16 33.89 -36.54
C LYS A 19 -4.05 33.09 -35.90
N LYS A 20 -3.16 32.64 -36.79
CA LYS A 20 -1.75 32.32 -36.56
C LYS A 20 -1.17 33.06 -35.34
N SER A 21 -1.12 32.40 -34.19
CA SER A 21 0.02 32.48 -33.27
C SER A 21 0.67 31.10 -33.33
N VAL A 22 1.47 30.83 -34.36
CA VAL A 22 2.94 31.03 -34.31
C VAL A 22 3.50 30.51 -32.98
N SER A 23 3.54 29.19 -32.84
CA SER A 23 4.79 28.45 -32.64
C SER A 23 4.46 26.99 -32.33
N GLU A 24 5.03 26.09 -33.15
CA GLU A 24 5.34 24.68 -32.84
C GLU A 24 4.37 23.57 -33.31
N PHE A 25 4.93 22.85 -34.30
CA PHE A 25 4.60 21.58 -34.95
C PHE A 25 3.36 21.47 -35.84
N ASN A 26 3.56 21.72 -37.15
CA ASN A 26 2.74 21.15 -38.22
C ASN A 26 3.63 20.61 -39.37
N PRO A 27 3.92 19.29 -39.40
CA PRO A 27 4.39 18.62 -40.62
C PRO A 27 3.26 18.18 -41.57
N ASP A 28 2.03 17.90 -41.09
CA ASP A 28 1.03 17.08 -41.83
C ASP A 28 -0.45 17.56 -41.79
N ASN A 29 -0.76 18.80 -41.39
CA ASN A 29 -2.13 19.35 -41.24
C ASN A 29 -3.06 18.54 -40.30
N LEU A 30 -2.54 18.08 -39.17
CA LEU A 30 -3.35 17.41 -38.15
C LEU A 30 -3.94 18.41 -37.14
N ASP A 31 -5.25 18.33 -36.92
CA ASP A 31 -5.92 19.09 -35.86
C ASP A 31 -5.52 18.53 -34.48
N VAL A 32 -4.98 19.41 -33.63
CA VAL A 32 -4.53 19.05 -32.28
C VAL A 32 -5.42 19.71 -31.24
N VAL A 33 -6.05 18.88 -30.41
CA VAL A 33 -6.82 19.34 -29.24
C VAL A 33 -5.88 19.43 -28.04
N ARG A 34 -5.72 20.63 -27.47
CA ARG A 34 -4.95 20.82 -26.22
C ARG A 34 -5.79 20.36 -25.03
N MET A 35 -5.26 19.40 -24.27
CA MET A 35 -5.86 18.91 -23.04
C MET A 35 -5.17 19.56 -21.83
N PRO A 36 -5.92 19.99 -20.79
CA PRO A 36 -5.32 20.59 -19.58
C PRO A 36 -4.71 19.54 -18.63
N ASP A 37 -4.91 18.26 -18.93
CA ASP A 37 -4.49 17.14 -18.08
C ASP A 37 -3.00 16.84 -18.23
N ASN A 38 -2.43 16.22 -17.20
CA ASN A 38 -1.06 15.78 -17.23
C ASN A 38 -0.89 14.70 -18.32
N GLY A 39 0.02 14.94 -19.27
CA GLY A 39 0.24 14.05 -20.41
C GLY A 39 0.55 12.60 -20.03
N TYR A 40 1.25 12.37 -18.90
CA TYR A 40 1.56 11.03 -18.42
C TYR A 40 0.31 10.26 -17.97
N GLN A 41 -0.58 10.94 -17.24
CA GLN A 41 -1.85 10.33 -16.83
C GLN A 41 -2.67 9.97 -18.06
N PHE A 42 -2.67 10.85 -19.06
CA PHE A 42 -3.38 10.63 -20.31
C PHE A 42 -2.82 9.44 -21.09
N ILE A 43 -1.50 9.24 -21.11
CA ILE A 43 -0.88 8.05 -21.73
C ILE A 43 -1.41 6.76 -21.08
N TYR A 44 -1.44 6.68 -19.74
CA TYR A 44 -1.95 5.49 -19.04
C TYR A 44 -3.44 5.27 -19.31
N PHE A 45 -4.21 6.35 -19.33
CA PHE A 45 -5.63 6.32 -19.63
C PHE A 45 -5.93 5.86 -21.07
N LEU A 46 -5.23 6.42 -22.06
CA LEU A 46 -5.36 6.00 -23.46
C LEU A 46 -4.93 4.54 -23.66
N LYS A 47 -3.83 4.10 -23.03
CA LYS A 47 -3.43 2.69 -23.06
C LYS A 47 -4.51 1.79 -22.47
N ALA A 48 -5.13 2.18 -21.36
CA ALA A 48 -6.24 1.43 -20.78
C ALA A 48 -7.47 1.34 -21.71
N ILE A 49 -7.71 2.35 -22.55
CA ILE A 49 -8.78 2.36 -23.55
C ILE A 49 -8.46 1.42 -24.72
N TYR A 50 -7.30 1.59 -25.34
CA TYR A 50 -6.95 0.94 -26.62
C TYR A 50 -6.32 -0.44 -26.45
N GLU A 51 -5.61 -0.68 -25.35
CA GLU A 51 -4.93 -1.93 -25.04
C GLU A 51 -5.60 -2.54 -23.79
N ARG A 52 -6.69 -3.31 -23.95
CA ARG A 52 -7.30 -3.98 -22.77
C ARG A 52 -6.33 -4.94 -22.07
N SER A 53 -5.37 -5.49 -22.82
CA SER A 53 -4.26 -6.25 -22.28
C SER A 53 -3.32 -5.40 -21.42
N PHE A 54 -3.35 -4.07 -21.44
CA PHE A 54 -2.56 -3.20 -20.55
C PHE A 54 -2.80 -3.52 -19.07
N PHE A 55 -4.04 -3.88 -18.73
CA PHE A 55 -4.39 -4.36 -17.40
C PHE A 55 -3.86 -5.79 -17.13
N GLN A 56 -3.71 -6.64 -18.15
CA GLN A 56 -3.32 -8.05 -18.01
C GLN A 56 -1.80 -8.30 -18.13
N ALA A 57 -1.13 -7.63 -19.06
CA ALA A 57 0.30 -7.70 -19.37
C ALA A 57 1.15 -7.17 -18.20
N ASN A 58 0.59 -6.26 -17.40
CA ASN A 58 1.21 -5.74 -16.18
C ASN A 58 1.15 -6.71 -14.97
N LYS A 59 0.83 -8.00 -15.19
CA LYS A 59 1.16 -9.05 -14.23
C LYS A 59 2.69 -9.20 -14.04
N ALA A 60 3.49 -8.84 -15.06
CA ALA A 60 4.95 -8.95 -15.04
C ALA A 60 5.69 -7.62 -14.78
N VAL A 61 5.06 -6.48 -15.04
CA VAL A 61 5.58 -5.14 -14.76
C VAL A 61 4.48 -4.44 -13.97
N GLY A 62 4.57 -4.52 -12.64
CA GLY A 62 3.45 -4.29 -11.72
C GLY A 62 2.60 -3.07 -12.08
N PHE A 63 1.29 -3.30 -12.20
CA PHE A 63 0.28 -2.24 -12.22
C PHE A 63 0.47 -1.37 -10.97
N SER A 64 1.12 -0.22 -11.13
CA SER A 64 1.51 0.65 -10.01
C SER A 64 0.34 1.50 -9.53
N ASP A 65 0.48 2.03 -8.30
CA ASP A 65 -0.50 2.94 -7.72
C ASP A 65 -0.64 4.20 -8.59
N GLU A 66 0.47 4.72 -9.16
CA GLU A 66 0.45 5.84 -10.11
C GLU A 66 -0.41 5.55 -11.34
N ILE A 67 -0.24 4.38 -11.98
CA ILE A 67 -1.01 4.02 -13.18
C ILE A 67 -2.49 3.92 -12.85
N ALA A 68 -2.82 3.19 -11.78
CA ALA A 68 -4.19 2.95 -11.39
C ALA A 68 -4.93 4.24 -11.04
N THR A 69 -4.32 5.09 -10.22
CA THR A 69 -4.90 6.37 -9.80
C THR A 69 -5.00 7.36 -10.95
N SER A 70 -4.04 7.38 -11.88
CA SER A 70 -4.12 8.17 -13.11
C SER A 70 -5.34 7.78 -13.95
N ILE A 71 -5.57 6.47 -14.12
CA ILE A 71 -6.76 5.96 -14.83
C ILE A 71 -8.02 6.35 -14.06
N ILE A 72 -8.07 6.18 -12.74
CA ILE A 72 -9.24 6.51 -11.91
C ILE A 72 -9.62 7.99 -12.04
N VAL A 73 -8.65 8.89 -11.89
CA VAL A 73 -8.88 10.34 -11.96
C VAL A 73 -9.39 10.78 -13.34
N LEU A 74 -8.81 10.26 -14.42
CA LEU A 74 -9.26 10.61 -15.76
C LEU A 74 -10.55 9.89 -16.15
N ALA A 75 -10.76 8.65 -15.70
CA ALA A 75 -11.99 7.93 -15.93
C ALA A 75 -13.19 8.60 -15.25
N ASP A 76 -13.01 9.14 -14.05
CA ASP A 76 -14.01 9.98 -13.40
C ASP A 76 -14.27 11.26 -14.22
N LYS A 77 -13.21 12.01 -14.54
CA LYS A 77 -13.30 13.27 -15.30
C LYS A 77 -14.00 13.13 -16.66
N TYR A 78 -13.75 12.06 -17.39
CA TYR A 78 -14.29 11.82 -18.74
C TYR A 78 -15.48 10.86 -18.77
N ASP A 79 -16.07 10.56 -17.61
CA ASP A 79 -17.22 9.67 -17.45
C ASP A 79 -17.06 8.30 -18.13
N MET A 80 -15.98 7.59 -17.76
CA MET A 80 -15.64 6.26 -18.23
C MET A 80 -15.71 5.23 -17.10
N GLN A 81 -16.93 5.00 -16.60
CA GLN A 81 -17.20 4.19 -15.40
C GLN A 81 -16.62 2.77 -15.43
N ASP A 82 -16.52 2.15 -16.61
CA ASP A 82 -15.90 0.82 -16.74
C ASP A 82 -14.41 0.82 -16.40
N LEU A 83 -13.68 1.84 -16.83
CA LEU A 83 -12.26 2.00 -16.51
C LEU A 83 -12.06 2.37 -15.04
N TYR A 84 -12.93 3.24 -14.53
CA TYR A 84 -12.94 3.61 -13.11
C TYR A 84 -13.09 2.37 -12.23
N ARG A 85 -14.11 1.53 -12.49
CA ARG A 85 -14.36 0.30 -11.73
C ARG A 85 -13.21 -0.69 -11.81
N GLU A 86 -12.68 -0.94 -13.01
CA GLU A 86 -11.57 -1.88 -13.20
C GLU A 86 -10.30 -1.43 -12.46
N ALA A 87 -9.91 -0.16 -12.58
CA ALA A 87 -8.73 0.38 -11.91
C ALA A 87 -8.89 0.39 -10.38
N THR A 88 -10.09 0.72 -9.89
CA THR A 88 -10.43 0.68 -8.45
C THR A 88 -10.44 -0.75 -7.90
N HIS A 89 -10.98 -1.70 -8.66
CA HIS A 89 -10.96 -3.12 -8.31
C HIS A 89 -9.52 -3.63 -8.16
N ARG A 90 -8.60 -3.17 -9.01
CA ARG A 90 -7.18 -3.54 -8.93
C ARG A 90 -6.50 -2.96 -7.70
N LEU A 91 -6.70 -1.68 -7.39
CA LEU A 91 -6.15 -1.06 -6.18
C LEU A 91 -6.63 -1.74 -4.89
N SER A 92 -7.94 -2.04 -4.82
CA SER A 92 -8.53 -2.74 -3.66
C SER A 92 -8.09 -4.21 -3.57
N GLY A 93 -7.87 -4.86 -4.72
CA GLY A 93 -7.35 -6.22 -4.79
C GLY A 93 -5.90 -6.30 -4.31
N LEU A 94 -5.05 -5.35 -4.70
CA LEU A 94 -3.61 -5.31 -4.43
C LEU A 94 -3.11 -3.85 -4.64
N PRO A 95 -2.70 -3.05 -3.64
CA PRO A 95 -2.24 -3.35 -2.28
C PRO A 95 -3.17 -2.91 -1.12
N TYR A 96 -4.30 -2.26 -1.42
CA TYR A 96 -5.12 -1.52 -0.45
C TYR A 96 -6.38 -2.28 -0.06
N SER A 97 -6.20 -3.52 0.39
CA SER A 97 -7.32 -4.35 0.87
C SER A 97 -8.07 -3.66 2.00
N THR A 98 -9.39 -3.81 2.02
CA THR A 98 -10.27 -3.19 3.02
C THR A 98 -10.58 -4.10 4.21
N THR A 99 -10.02 -5.32 4.20
CA THR A 99 -10.20 -6.32 5.27
C THR A 99 -8.84 -6.86 5.73
N PHE A 100 -8.73 -7.16 7.03
CA PHE A 100 -7.52 -7.72 7.61
C PHE A 100 -7.15 -9.08 6.98
N ALA A 101 -8.12 -9.97 6.75
CA ALA A 101 -7.87 -11.29 6.17
C ALA A 101 -7.24 -11.24 4.76
N ALA A 102 -7.73 -10.38 3.87
CA ALA A 102 -7.14 -10.18 2.54
C ALA A 102 -5.70 -9.62 2.63
N PHE A 103 -5.48 -8.70 3.58
CA PHE A 103 -4.15 -8.17 3.85
C PHE A 103 -3.19 -9.22 4.40
N GLU A 104 -3.64 -10.13 5.27
CA GLU A 104 -2.86 -11.26 5.78
C GLU A 104 -2.48 -12.26 4.69
N LEU A 105 -3.46 -12.67 3.86
CA LEU A 105 -3.24 -13.58 2.74
C LEU A 105 -2.11 -13.06 1.82
N ARG A 106 -2.06 -11.74 1.63
CA ARG A 106 -0.99 -11.11 0.87
C ARG A 106 0.37 -11.19 1.56
N GLN A 107 0.45 -10.94 2.86
CA GLN A 107 1.73 -11.04 3.59
C GLN A 107 2.28 -12.47 3.61
N ALA A 108 1.40 -13.48 3.62
CA ALA A 108 1.78 -14.88 3.61
C ALA A 108 2.39 -15.33 2.27
N CYS A 109 2.08 -14.63 1.16
CA CYS A 109 2.64 -14.96 -0.15
C CYS A 109 4.17 -14.71 -0.18
N PRO A 110 5.00 -15.76 -0.34
CA PRO A 110 6.46 -15.65 -0.27
C PRO A 110 7.09 -14.78 -1.38
N HIS A 111 6.31 -14.43 -2.41
CA HIS A 111 6.77 -13.65 -3.55
C HIS A 111 7.04 -12.17 -3.24
N THR A 112 6.59 -11.67 -2.10
CA THR A 112 6.69 -10.23 -1.76
C THR A 112 7.86 -9.84 -0.87
N THR A 113 8.54 -10.78 -0.21
CA THR A 113 9.60 -10.46 0.76
C THR A 113 10.80 -11.42 0.71
N ALA A 114 11.82 -11.00 -0.05
CA ALA A 114 13.25 -11.26 0.17
C ALA A 114 13.85 -12.69 0.14
N GLN A 115 13.12 -13.80 0.18
CA GLN A 115 13.76 -15.14 0.28
C GLN A 115 13.98 -15.95 -1.03
N ALA A 116 13.59 -15.44 -2.20
CA ALA A 116 13.75 -16.15 -3.47
C ALA A 116 15.14 -15.93 -4.13
N ALA A 117 16.23 -16.16 -3.40
CA ALA A 117 17.60 -16.01 -3.91
C ALA A 117 18.07 -17.10 -4.89
N HIS A 118 17.29 -18.17 -5.11
CA HIS A 118 17.78 -19.36 -5.81
C HIS A 118 17.01 -19.78 -7.08
N SER A 119 16.05 -18.96 -7.57
CA SER A 119 15.42 -19.22 -8.88
C SER A 119 15.90 -18.20 -9.93
N PRO A 120 16.77 -18.59 -10.88
CA PRO A 120 17.36 -17.68 -11.86
C PRO A 120 16.41 -17.23 -13.00
N ARG A 121 15.11 -17.61 -12.99
CA ARG A 121 14.19 -17.32 -14.11
C ARG A 121 12.96 -16.47 -13.81
N THR A 122 12.66 -16.15 -12.56
CA THR A 122 11.55 -15.24 -12.23
C THR A 122 12.07 -13.84 -11.94
N ARG A 123 11.94 -12.92 -12.92
CA ARG A 123 12.20 -11.48 -12.74
C ARG A 123 11.39 -11.00 -11.54
N ARG A 124 12.09 -10.55 -10.49
CA ARG A 124 11.48 -10.02 -9.27
C ARG A 124 10.78 -8.71 -9.59
N VAL A 125 9.48 -8.63 -9.36
CA VAL A 125 8.78 -7.35 -9.34
C VAL A 125 8.75 -6.91 -7.89
N ASN A 126 9.70 -6.05 -7.50
CA ASN A 126 9.59 -5.32 -6.24
C ASN A 126 8.41 -4.36 -6.38
N ILE A 127 7.25 -4.74 -5.85
CA ILE A 127 6.09 -3.86 -5.80
C ILE A 127 6.41 -2.78 -4.77
N THR A 128 6.94 -1.65 -5.23
CA THR A 128 7.03 -0.45 -4.41
C THR A 128 5.61 0.11 -4.29
N LEU A 129 5.15 0.29 -3.06
CA LEU A 129 3.87 0.96 -2.80
C LEU A 129 4.10 2.46 -2.79
N GLU A 130 3.24 3.19 -3.48
CA GLU A 130 3.29 4.63 -3.65
C GLU A 130 1.95 5.22 -3.17
N PRO A 131 1.69 5.17 -1.85
CA PRO A 131 0.37 5.50 -1.29
C PRO A 131 -0.07 6.94 -1.53
N PHE A 132 0.86 7.82 -1.92
CA PHE A 132 0.62 9.24 -2.13
C PHE A 132 -0.38 9.47 -3.27
N PHE A 133 -0.21 8.72 -4.36
CA PHE A 133 -1.12 8.83 -5.50
C PHE A 133 -2.56 8.46 -5.12
N LEU A 134 -2.73 7.42 -4.31
CA LEU A 134 -4.07 7.01 -3.86
C LEU A 134 -4.67 8.04 -2.89
N ILE A 135 -3.89 8.53 -1.92
CA ILE A 135 -4.37 9.53 -0.96
C ILE A 135 -4.82 10.80 -1.69
N ASN A 136 -4.02 11.30 -2.63
CA ASN A 136 -4.35 12.49 -3.41
C ASN A 136 -5.54 12.25 -4.35
N ALA A 137 -5.65 11.06 -4.98
CA ALA A 137 -6.81 10.71 -5.78
C ALA A 137 -8.09 10.63 -4.95
N ALA A 138 -8.04 10.00 -3.77
CA ALA A 138 -9.15 9.95 -2.84
C ALA A 138 -9.59 11.35 -2.42
N ARG A 139 -8.63 12.26 -2.18
CA ARG A 139 -8.88 13.64 -1.73
C ARG A 139 -9.60 14.45 -2.80
N ARG A 140 -9.19 14.24 -4.05
CA ARG A 140 -9.77 14.92 -5.20
C ARG A 140 -11.18 14.42 -5.51
N LEU A 141 -11.41 13.12 -5.44
CA LEU A 141 -12.62 12.49 -5.97
C LEU A 141 -13.69 12.18 -4.92
N GLN A 142 -13.32 12.05 -3.64
CA GLN A 142 -14.24 11.81 -2.53
C GLN A 142 -15.21 10.63 -2.72
N THR A 143 -14.78 9.62 -3.48
CA THR A 143 -15.59 8.44 -3.75
C THR A 143 -15.50 7.43 -2.61
N ARG A 144 -16.64 6.80 -2.28
CA ARG A 144 -16.76 5.85 -1.18
C ARG A 144 -15.75 4.70 -1.28
N GLU A 145 -15.45 4.27 -2.49
CA GLU A 145 -14.53 3.20 -2.82
C GLU A 145 -13.10 3.55 -2.42
N LEU A 146 -12.61 4.74 -2.80
CA LEU A 146 -11.27 5.21 -2.48
C LEU A 146 -11.13 5.55 -0.99
N LEU A 147 -12.16 6.17 -0.39
CA LEU A 147 -12.18 6.48 1.04
C LEU A 147 -12.02 5.25 1.92
N LYS A 148 -12.57 4.09 1.51
CA LYS A 148 -12.39 2.82 2.23
C LYS A 148 -10.94 2.33 2.24
N MET A 149 -10.11 2.76 1.28
CA MET A 149 -8.71 2.37 1.15
C MET A 149 -7.76 3.27 1.92
N LEU A 150 -8.20 4.47 2.34
CA LEU A 150 -7.36 5.45 3.03
C LEU A 150 -6.66 4.91 4.28
N PRO A 151 -7.30 4.17 5.21
CA PRO A 151 -6.64 3.76 6.45
C PRO A 151 -5.36 2.96 6.20
N ILE A 152 -5.40 2.05 5.21
CA ILE A 152 -4.25 1.24 4.84
C ILE A 152 -3.25 2.02 3.96
N ALA A 153 -3.73 2.97 3.14
CA ALA A 153 -2.84 3.86 2.39
C ALA A 153 -2.00 4.76 3.31
N PHE A 154 -2.62 5.38 4.32
CA PHE A 154 -1.94 6.17 5.34
C PHE A 154 -0.96 5.34 6.17
N TYR A 155 -1.31 4.09 6.50
CA TYR A 155 -0.38 3.15 7.13
C TYR A 155 0.90 2.96 6.30
N PHE A 156 0.77 2.73 4.99
CA PHE A 156 1.93 2.62 4.11
C PHE A 156 2.68 3.95 3.96
N ALA A 157 1.98 5.08 3.86
CA ALA A 157 2.61 6.41 3.76
C ALA A 157 3.44 6.74 5.01
N THR A 158 2.97 6.32 6.19
CA THR A 158 3.70 6.52 7.45
C THR A 158 5.01 5.74 7.52
N SER A 159 5.16 4.68 6.71
CA SER A 159 6.41 3.92 6.59
C SER A 159 7.43 4.59 5.66
N MET A 160 7.08 5.71 5.02
CA MET A 160 7.99 6.47 4.17
C MET A 160 8.99 7.30 4.97
N THR A 161 10.09 7.69 4.31
CA THR A 161 11.11 8.56 4.89
C THR A 161 10.56 9.96 5.18
N ALA A 162 11.22 10.71 6.06
CA ALA A 162 10.85 12.10 6.30
C ALA A 162 10.93 12.92 5.01
N GLU A 163 12.01 12.74 4.22
CA GLU A 163 12.18 13.37 2.91
C GLU A 163 11.02 13.04 1.95
N ALA A 164 10.58 11.79 1.88
CA ALA A 164 9.46 11.45 1.02
C ALA A 164 8.16 12.12 1.48
N LEU A 165 7.92 12.25 2.79
CA LEU A 165 6.74 12.93 3.33
C LEU A 165 6.75 14.44 3.10
N THR A 166 7.93 15.08 3.06
CA THR A 166 8.06 16.54 2.85
C THR A 166 8.18 16.91 1.37
N ASP A 167 9.01 16.18 0.64
CA ASP A 167 9.44 16.55 -0.72
C ASP A 167 8.65 15.77 -1.78
N GLY A 168 7.89 14.77 -1.37
CA GLY A 168 7.13 13.89 -2.25
C GLY A 168 7.94 12.73 -2.83
N VAL A 169 7.21 11.83 -3.49
CA VAL A 169 7.76 10.66 -4.18
C VAL A 169 7.93 10.94 -5.67
N ALA A 170 9.06 10.53 -6.25
CA ALA A 170 9.30 10.69 -7.68
C ALA A 170 8.32 9.85 -8.50
N ARG A 171 7.72 10.44 -9.53
CA ARG A 171 6.86 9.72 -10.49
C ARG A 171 7.69 8.73 -11.32
N LYS A 172 7.18 7.50 -11.47
CA LYS A 172 7.83 6.46 -12.25
C LYS A 172 7.32 6.51 -13.68
N VAL A 173 8.05 7.21 -14.54
CA VAL A 173 7.67 7.29 -15.94
C VAL A 173 8.13 6.02 -16.67
N LEU A 174 7.18 5.28 -17.24
CA LEU A 174 7.46 4.13 -18.13
C LEU A 174 8.15 4.56 -19.44
N HIS A 175 8.05 5.84 -19.81
CA HIS A 175 8.66 6.46 -20.98
C HIS A 175 9.84 7.38 -20.62
N LYS A 176 11.07 6.96 -20.94
CA LYS A 176 12.30 7.74 -20.74
C LYS A 176 12.37 9.08 -21.50
N THR A 177 11.40 9.37 -22.36
CA THR A 177 11.48 10.40 -23.42
C THR A 177 10.91 11.76 -23.03
N LEU A 178 10.34 11.96 -21.85
CA LEU A 178 9.50 13.13 -21.56
C LEU A 178 10.06 14.11 -20.48
N GLY A 179 11.35 14.07 -20.18
CA GLY A 179 12.00 15.12 -19.36
C GLY A 179 11.72 15.02 -17.85
N GLU A 180 12.14 16.05 -17.11
CA GLU A 180 12.27 16.07 -15.63
C GLU A 180 11.03 15.55 -14.87
N TYR A 181 11.32 14.71 -13.87
CA TYR A 181 10.34 13.93 -13.13
C TYR A 181 9.65 14.81 -12.07
N GLY A 182 8.38 15.09 -12.27
CA GLY A 182 7.53 15.65 -11.22
C GLY A 182 7.49 14.73 -10.00
N ARG A 183 7.35 15.31 -8.81
CA ARG A 183 7.11 14.57 -7.57
C ARG A 183 5.62 14.60 -7.23
N GLU A 184 5.12 13.50 -6.71
CA GLU A 184 3.82 13.45 -6.06
C GLU A 184 4.01 13.83 -4.60
N VAL A 185 3.41 14.94 -4.17
CA VAL A 185 3.51 15.45 -2.81
C VAL A 185 2.16 15.29 -2.12
N LEU A 186 2.14 14.84 -0.88
CA LEU A 186 0.91 14.81 -0.09
C LEU A 186 0.43 16.24 0.21
N ASP A 187 -0.88 16.38 0.37
CA ASP A 187 -1.41 17.58 1.02
C ASP A 187 -0.72 17.77 2.39
N PRO A 188 -0.33 19.01 2.79
CA PRO A 188 0.37 19.25 4.05
C PRO A 188 -0.35 18.67 5.28
N GLU A 189 -1.68 18.66 5.25
CA GLU A 189 -2.52 18.14 6.33
C GLU A 189 -2.43 16.61 6.41
N ASP A 190 -2.32 15.93 5.25
CA ASP A 190 -2.13 14.48 5.17
C ASP A 190 -0.70 14.05 5.53
N ALA A 191 0.30 14.85 5.17
CA ALA A 191 1.67 14.66 5.61
C ALA A 191 1.76 14.78 7.15
N ARG A 192 1.11 15.79 7.74
CA ARG A 192 0.99 15.97 9.19
C ARG A 192 0.36 14.75 9.87
N ARG A 193 -0.75 14.23 9.33
CA ARG A 193 -1.39 12.98 9.82
C ARG A 193 -0.40 11.81 9.85
N CYS A 194 0.39 11.62 8.80
CA CYS A 194 1.40 10.55 8.75
C CYS A 194 2.46 10.74 9.84
N ILE A 195 2.97 11.96 10.02
CA ILE A 195 4.00 12.29 11.02
C ILE A 195 3.48 12.03 12.43
N GLU A 196 2.28 12.52 12.75
CA GLU A 196 1.64 12.36 14.06
C GLU A 196 1.25 10.91 14.38
N ALA A 197 0.96 10.11 13.35
CA ALA A 197 0.66 8.69 13.52
C ALA A 197 1.90 7.85 13.83
N LYS A 198 3.12 8.27 13.48
CA LYS A 198 4.36 7.51 13.73
C LYS A 198 4.50 7.05 15.20
N PRO A 199 4.48 7.93 16.21
CA PRO A 199 4.58 7.49 17.60
C PRO A 199 3.40 6.61 18.03
N LYS A 200 2.19 6.84 17.49
CA LYS A 200 1.01 6.00 17.75
C LYS A 200 1.22 4.58 17.20
N LEU A 201 1.82 4.42 16.01
CA LEU A 201 2.14 3.13 15.42
C LEU A 201 3.28 2.40 16.15
N VAL A 202 4.29 3.12 16.65
CA VAL A 202 5.33 2.52 17.50
C VAL A 202 4.68 1.93 18.75
N LYS A 203 3.83 2.68 19.44
CA LYS A 203 3.06 2.17 20.59
C LYS A 203 2.20 0.96 20.20
N ALA A 204 1.49 1.04 19.08
CA ALA A 204 0.70 -0.09 18.58
C ALA A 204 1.56 -1.33 18.27
N SER A 205 2.80 -1.15 17.83
CA SER A 205 3.75 -2.24 17.61
C SER A 205 4.22 -2.85 18.92
N GLN A 206 4.51 -2.03 19.94
CA GLN A 206 4.81 -2.50 21.29
C GLN A 206 3.65 -3.34 21.86
N ASP A 207 2.42 -2.84 21.73
CA ASP A 207 1.22 -3.55 22.18
C ASP A 207 1.01 -4.87 21.40
N ALA A 208 1.16 -4.85 20.07
CA ALA A 208 1.00 -6.04 19.23
C ALA A 208 2.07 -7.11 19.45
N THR A 209 3.26 -6.72 19.91
CA THR A 209 4.38 -7.63 20.21
C THR A 209 4.48 -8.01 21.68
N ARG A 210 3.58 -7.52 22.54
CA ARG A 210 3.54 -7.85 23.97
C ARG A 210 3.38 -9.35 24.24
N CYS A 211 2.81 -10.11 23.29
CA CYS A 211 2.72 -11.57 23.37
C CYS A 211 4.08 -12.29 23.39
N PHE A 212 5.18 -11.59 23.07
CA PHE A 212 6.54 -12.11 23.17
C PHE A 212 7.23 -11.77 24.50
N SER A 213 6.58 -11.00 25.38
CA SER A 213 7.14 -10.61 26.69
C SER A 213 7.05 -11.74 27.72
N LEU A 214 7.83 -11.64 28.79
CA LEU A 214 7.83 -12.59 29.91
C LEU A 214 6.57 -12.42 30.80
N ASP A 215 5.42 -12.81 30.27
CA ASP A 215 4.14 -12.84 30.96
C ASP A 215 3.54 -14.26 30.90
N THR A 216 3.07 -14.77 32.03
CA THR A 216 2.40 -16.08 32.08
C THR A 216 1.13 -16.14 31.25
N ALA A 217 0.47 -15.01 30.99
CA ALA A 217 -0.68 -14.93 30.08
C ALA A 217 -0.33 -15.26 28.62
N ASN A 218 0.95 -15.18 28.25
CA ASN A 218 1.45 -15.52 26.92
C ASN A 218 1.70 -17.04 26.76
N LEU A 219 1.53 -17.84 27.81
CA LEU A 219 1.58 -19.31 27.74
C LEU A 219 0.18 -19.88 27.57
N SER A 220 0.08 -21.10 27.02
CA SER A 220 -1.19 -21.83 27.02
C SER A 220 -1.70 -22.04 28.45
N PRO A 221 -3.02 -22.12 28.69
CA PRO A 221 -3.57 -22.29 30.04
C PRO A 221 -2.95 -23.47 30.81
N ALA A 222 -2.70 -24.59 30.14
CA ALA A 222 -2.06 -25.77 30.72
C ALA A 222 -0.60 -25.53 31.18
N CYS A 223 0.16 -24.71 30.45
CA CYS A 223 1.53 -24.35 30.81
C CYS A 223 1.59 -23.22 31.84
N ALA A 224 0.64 -22.27 31.81
CA ALA A 224 0.50 -21.22 32.81
C ALA A 224 0.17 -21.79 34.19
N ALA A 225 -0.72 -22.79 34.26
CA ALA A 225 -1.09 -23.47 35.50
C ALA A 225 0.07 -24.20 36.19
N LYS A 226 1.08 -24.67 35.43
CA LYS A 226 2.28 -25.35 35.95
C LYS A 226 3.30 -24.39 36.59
N GLN A 227 2.97 -23.10 36.69
CA GLN A 227 3.74 -22.04 37.36
C GLN A 227 5.23 -21.96 36.94
N ARG A 228 6.14 -21.61 37.87
CA ARG A 228 7.54 -21.22 37.62
C ARG A 228 8.42 -22.31 36.99
N ARG A 229 8.03 -23.59 37.05
CA ARG A 229 8.87 -24.72 36.63
C ARG A 229 8.62 -25.23 35.21
N SER A 230 7.75 -24.59 34.43
CA SER A 230 7.48 -25.05 33.06
C SER A 230 8.68 -24.75 32.13
N PRO A 231 9.14 -25.72 31.32
CA PRO A 231 10.15 -25.46 30.29
C PRO A 231 9.75 -24.34 29.31
N CYS A 232 8.44 -24.17 29.10
CA CYS A 232 7.89 -23.11 28.26
C CYS A 232 8.10 -21.71 28.84
N ARG A 233 8.12 -21.54 30.17
CA ARG A 233 8.45 -20.24 30.79
C ARG A 233 9.89 -19.84 30.52
N VAL A 234 10.83 -20.76 30.68
CA VAL A 234 12.26 -20.52 30.34
C VAL A 234 12.42 -20.24 28.85
N ALA A 235 11.67 -20.94 27.99
CA ALA A 235 11.66 -20.68 26.56
C ALA A 235 11.11 -19.28 26.23
N LEU A 236 10.02 -18.88 26.90
CA LEU A 236 9.42 -17.55 26.75
C LEU A 236 10.36 -16.43 27.20
N GLU A 237 11.11 -16.63 28.28
CA GLU A 237 12.13 -15.66 28.72
C GLU A 237 13.20 -15.43 27.66
N ARG A 238 13.72 -16.52 27.06
CA ARG A 238 14.68 -16.43 25.97
C ARG A 238 14.07 -15.78 24.73
N LEU A 239 12.83 -16.15 24.39
CA LEU A 239 12.10 -15.51 23.29
C LEU A 239 11.95 -14.00 23.50
N SER A 240 11.63 -13.58 24.73
CA SER A 240 11.53 -12.17 25.10
C SER A 240 12.85 -11.43 24.91
N GLN A 241 13.97 -12.04 25.31
CA GLN A 241 15.30 -11.48 25.08
C GLN A 241 15.62 -11.38 23.58
N ALA A 242 15.28 -12.41 22.80
CA ALA A 242 15.46 -12.41 21.35
C ALA A 242 14.57 -11.38 20.63
N ALA A 243 13.34 -11.17 21.12
CA ALA A 243 12.43 -10.15 20.59
C ALA A 243 12.96 -8.74 20.85
N ALA A 244 13.51 -8.50 22.05
CA ALA A 244 14.18 -7.25 22.38
C ALA A 244 15.41 -7.00 21.51
N GLY A 245 16.27 -8.00 21.33
CA GLY A 245 17.46 -7.90 20.47
C GLY A 245 17.16 -7.74 18.98
N ALA A 246 15.97 -8.16 18.53
CA ALA A 246 15.50 -7.96 17.15
C ALA A 246 14.68 -6.67 16.96
N ASP A 247 14.55 -5.86 18.01
CA ASP A 247 13.80 -4.60 18.04
C ASP A 247 12.37 -4.71 17.48
N LEU A 248 11.68 -5.80 17.85
CA LEU A 248 10.32 -6.03 17.37
C LEU A 248 9.33 -4.98 17.90
N ALA A 249 9.62 -4.41 19.06
CA ALA A 249 8.75 -3.47 19.74
C ALA A 249 8.83 -2.05 19.16
N ASN A 250 10.02 -1.55 18.77
CA ASN A 250 10.19 -0.13 18.41
C ASN A 250 10.10 0.18 16.91
N ASN A 251 9.55 -0.73 16.10
CA ASN A 251 9.30 -0.44 14.69
C ASN A 251 7.90 0.14 14.44
N THR A 252 7.74 0.84 13.31
CA THR A 252 6.47 1.44 12.87
C THR A 252 5.58 0.47 12.09
N SER A 253 5.80 -0.84 12.21
CA SER A 253 5.11 -1.86 11.41
C SER A 253 4.30 -2.85 12.27
N PRO A 254 3.32 -2.38 13.06
CA PRO A 254 2.49 -3.24 13.89
C PRO A 254 1.75 -4.31 13.09
N LEU A 255 1.35 -4.04 11.84
CA LEU A 255 0.59 -4.99 11.02
C LEU A 255 1.45 -6.09 10.38
N LYS A 256 2.78 -5.98 10.45
CA LYS A 256 3.71 -6.95 9.85
C LYS A 256 3.68 -8.26 10.65
N SER A 257 3.36 -9.36 9.98
CA SER A 257 3.42 -10.69 10.58
C SER A 257 4.84 -10.99 11.07
N ARG A 258 4.91 -11.53 12.29
CA ARG A 258 6.15 -11.99 12.93
C ARG A 258 6.21 -13.50 13.03
N GLU A 259 5.26 -14.21 12.41
CA GLU A 259 5.22 -15.67 12.45
C GLU A 259 6.47 -16.30 11.85
N GLY A 260 6.97 -15.83 10.71
CA GLY A 260 8.21 -16.37 10.13
C GLY A 260 9.44 -16.15 11.01
N TRP A 261 9.50 -15.03 11.74
CA TRP A 261 10.55 -14.79 12.74
C TRP A 261 10.38 -15.72 13.94
N PHE A 262 9.16 -15.84 14.44
CA PHE A 262 8.81 -16.66 15.58
C PHE A 262 9.05 -18.15 15.32
N ASP A 263 8.67 -18.65 14.15
CA ASP A 263 8.85 -20.03 13.72
C ASP A 263 10.33 -20.38 13.62
N LYS A 264 11.13 -19.52 12.98
CA LYS A 264 12.58 -19.67 12.92
C LYS A 264 13.17 -19.77 14.33
N ARG A 265 12.75 -18.89 15.25
CA ARG A 265 13.20 -18.94 16.64
C ARG A 265 12.73 -20.18 17.37
N CYS A 266 11.55 -20.73 17.06
CA CYS A 266 11.06 -21.96 17.69
C CYS A 266 11.76 -23.22 17.16
N THR A 267 12.40 -23.16 15.98
CA THR A 267 13.18 -24.26 15.40
C THR A 267 14.67 -24.21 15.75
N ASP A 268 15.20 -23.03 16.10
CA ASP A 268 16.60 -22.84 16.48
C ASP A 268 16.87 -23.48 17.85
N ALA A 269 17.74 -24.48 17.94
CA ALA A 269 18.32 -24.86 19.24
C ALA A 269 19.11 -23.64 19.78
N PRO A 270 18.95 -23.21 21.06
CA PRO A 270 18.36 -23.88 22.21
C PRO A 270 16.92 -23.41 22.60
N MET A 271 16.18 -22.76 21.69
CA MET A 271 14.83 -22.22 21.92
C MET A 271 13.69 -23.24 21.77
N ASN A 272 14.00 -24.49 21.38
CA ASN A 272 13.10 -25.64 21.11
C ASN A 272 12.23 -26.13 22.30
N LYS A 273 11.75 -25.25 23.18
CA LYS A 273 11.09 -25.62 24.44
C LYS A 273 9.71 -25.02 24.66
N LEU A 274 9.21 -24.17 23.75
CA LEU A 274 7.77 -23.88 23.73
C LEU A 274 7.04 -25.10 23.19
N CYS A 275 6.10 -25.65 23.96
CA CYS A 275 5.22 -26.69 23.45
C CYS A 275 4.33 -26.13 22.33
N LYS A 276 3.78 -27.02 21.49
CA LYS A 276 2.92 -26.66 20.36
C LYS A 276 1.75 -25.76 20.77
N ASP A 277 1.17 -26.00 21.95
CA ASP A 277 0.05 -25.20 22.46
C ASP A 277 0.47 -23.77 22.79
N CYS A 278 1.64 -23.56 23.41
CA CYS A 278 2.15 -22.22 23.68
C CYS A 278 2.51 -21.49 22.37
N GLN A 279 3.05 -22.21 21.38
CA GLN A 279 3.34 -21.63 20.08
C GLN A 279 2.07 -21.16 19.37
N ALA A 280 1.04 -22.02 19.31
CA ALA A 280 -0.26 -21.68 18.73
C ALA A 280 -0.92 -20.51 19.47
N HIS A 281 -0.85 -20.50 20.81
CA HIS A 281 -1.41 -19.43 21.63
C HIS A 281 -0.73 -18.08 21.37
N ILE A 282 0.61 -18.02 21.33
CA ILE A 282 1.34 -16.77 21.03
C ILE A 282 1.02 -16.26 19.62
N LYS A 283 0.99 -17.14 18.61
CA LYS A 283 0.62 -16.75 17.24
C LYS A 283 -0.80 -16.16 17.18
N ARG A 284 -1.75 -16.79 17.88
CA ARG A 284 -3.12 -16.30 17.98
C ARG A 284 -3.17 -14.91 18.64
N LEU A 285 -2.52 -14.72 19.79
CA LEU A 285 -2.45 -13.42 20.47
C LEU A 285 -1.85 -12.33 19.56
N HIS A 286 -0.75 -12.64 18.86
CA HIS A 286 -0.13 -11.71 17.91
C HIS A 286 -1.09 -11.36 16.76
N LYS A 287 -1.79 -12.33 16.20
CA LYS A 287 -2.79 -12.10 15.14
C LYS A 287 -3.94 -11.24 15.63
N GLU A 288 -4.54 -11.57 16.78
CA GLU A 288 -5.63 -10.81 17.40
C GLU A 288 -5.20 -9.35 17.66
N ALA A 289 -3.98 -9.13 18.16
CA ALA A 289 -3.47 -7.79 18.40
C ALA A 289 -3.26 -6.99 17.09
N ARG A 290 -2.76 -7.62 16.02
CA ARG A 290 -2.66 -6.99 14.70
C ARG A 290 -4.01 -6.65 14.09
N GLU A 291 -4.99 -7.53 14.23
CA GLU A 291 -6.35 -7.29 13.79
C GLU A 291 -6.99 -6.11 14.53
N LYS A 292 -6.72 -6.00 15.85
CA LYS A 292 -7.10 -4.82 16.62
C LYS A 292 -6.48 -3.55 16.04
N VAL A 293 -5.17 -3.53 15.77
CA VAL A 293 -4.50 -2.37 15.15
C VAL A 293 -5.11 -2.04 13.78
N TRP A 294 -5.43 -3.06 12.98
CA TRP A 294 -6.10 -2.88 11.69
C TRP A 294 -7.43 -2.13 11.82
N ASN A 295 -8.28 -2.56 12.77
CA ASN A 295 -9.57 -1.93 13.02
C ASN A 295 -9.42 -0.50 13.57
N ASP A 296 -8.34 -0.22 14.31
CA ASP A 296 -8.04 1.09 14.87
C ASP A 296 -7.40 2.07 13.85
N LEU A 297 -6.99 1.64 12.65
CA LEU A 297 -6.30 2.50 11.67
C LEU A 297 -7.06 3.79 11.36
N LYS A 298 -8.38 3.72 11.17
CA LYS A 298 -9.21 4.91 10.90
C LYS A 298 -9.07 5.98 11.99
N LYS A 299 -9.08 5.53 13.25
CA LYS A 299 -8.91 6.39 14.42
C LYS A 299 -7.48 6.90 14.57
N LEU A 300 -6.48 6.10 14.21
CA LEU A 300 -5.08 6.52 14.29
C LEU A 300 -4.76 7.73 13.40
N TYR A 301 -5.44 7.83 12.26
CA TYR A 301 -5.28 8.86 11.23
C TYR A 301 -6.39 9.91 11.22
N ASP A 302 -7.31 9.89 12.18
CA ASP A 302 -8.41 10.84 12.31
C ASP A 302 -9.25 10.95 11.02
N LEU A 303 -9.55 9.80 10.39
CA LEU A 303 -10.19 9.74 9.07
C LEU A 303 -11.72 9.86 9.08
N GLU A 304 -12.34 9.94 10.26
CA GLU A 304 -13.81 10.09 10.37
C GLU A 304 -14.28 11.47 9.92
N ALA A 305 -13.44 12.49 10.09
CA ALA A 305 -13.67 13.86 9.66
C ALA A 305 -12.87 14.21 8.39
N TRP A 306 -12.43 13.19 7.64
CA TRP A 306 -11.63 13.44 6.44
C TRP A 306 -12.52 14.05 5.35
N PRO A 307 -12.14 15.23 4.81
CA PRO A 307 -12.95 15.98 3.86
C PRO A 307 -13.03 15.30 2.51
#